data_AF-A0A9P8F0L7-F1
#
_entry.id   AF-A0A9P8F0L7-F1
#
_cell.length_a   1.000
_cell.length_b   1.000
_cell.length_c   1.000
_cell.angle_alpha   90.00
_cell.angle_beta   90.00
_cell.angle_gamma   90.00
#
_symmetry.space_group_name_H-M   'P 1'
#
loop_
_entity.id
_entity.type
_entity.pdbx_description
1 polymer ?
#
loop_
_entity_poly.entity_id
_entity_poly.type
_entity_poly.pdbx_seq_one_letter_code
_entity_poly.pdbx_strand_id
1 'polypeptide(L)' 'MATAKRDVRNHVLFEVATEVANRVGGIYSVLKSKAQVTTAEYGSAYTLLGPLNR' A
#
# COMPACT_ATOMS: atom_id res chain seq x y z
N MET A 1 13.05 24.18 17.08
CA MET A 1 11.73 23.52 16.92
C MET A 1 11.83 22.16 17.58
N ALA A 2 11.01 21.86 18.58
CA ALA A 2 10.99 20.52 19.17
C ALA A 2 10.51 19.53 18.11
N THR A 3 11.33 18.53 17.77
CA THR A 3 10.93 17.45 16.86
C THR A 3 9.79 16.70 17.53
N ALA A 4 8.56 16.92 17.04
CA ALA A 4 7.41 16.14 17.47
C ALA A 4 7.74 14.65 17.25
N LYS A 5 7.65 13.86 18.32
CA LYS A 5 7.94 12.43 18.28
C LYS A 5 6.97 11.77 17.29
N ARG A 6 7.49 11.12 16.25
CA ARG A 6 6.66 10.42 15.26
C ARG A 6 5.85 9.31 15.92
N ASP A 7 4.58 9.20 15.57
CA ASP A 7 3.76 8.06 15.95
C ASP A 7 4.08 6.88 15.05
N VAL A 8 4.59 5.81 15.64
CA VAL A 8 4.95 4.57 14.94
C VAL A 8 3.82 3.54 14.94
N ARG A 9 2.77 3.75 15.75
CA ARG A 9 1.62 2.84 15.84
C ARG A 9 0.56 3.22 14.83
N ASN A 10 0.19 4.50 14.75
CA ASN A 10 -0.81 5.01 13.80
C ASN A 10 -0.15 5.57 12.53
N HIS A 11 0.69 4.75 11.91
CA HIS A 11 1.41 5.15 10.71
C HIS A 11 0.58 4.86 9.44
N VAL A 12 0.93 5.56 8.36
CA VAL A 12 0.38 5.29 7.01
C VAL A 12 1.23 4.25 6.29
N LEU A 13 0.59 3.43 5.46
CA LEU A 13 1.24 2.39 4.66
C LEU A 13 1.05 2.66 3.17
N PHE A 14 2.15 2.84 2.46
CA PHE A 14 2.18 2.92 0.99
C PHE A 14 2.91 1.71 0.41
N GLU A 15 2.22 0.94 -0.42
CA GLU A 15 2.83 -0.14 -1.19
C GLU A 15 2.96 0.26 -2.65
N VAL A 16 4.17 0.22 -3.18
CA VAL A 16 4.49 0.71 -4.53
C VAL A 16 4.94 -0.45 -5.40
N ALA A 17 4.27 -0.66 -6.53
CA ALA A 17 4.68 -1.64 -7.53
C ALA A 17 4.24 -1.23 -8.94
N THR A 18 4.97 -1.70 -9.95
CA THR A 18 4.61 -1.54 -11.37
C THR A 18 3.31 -2.26 -11.75
N GLU A 19 2.92 -3.24 -10.94
CA GLU A 19 1.75 -4.09 -11.17
C GLU A 19 0.50 -3.67 -10.37
N VAL A 20 0.53 -2.54 -9.65
CA VAL A 20 -0.68 -1.98 -9.04
C VAL A 20 -1.66 -1.60 -10.15
N ALA A 21 -2.87 -2.17 -10.10
CA ALA A 21 -3.90 -1.99 -11.12
C ALA A 21 -3.47 -2.36 -12.56
N ASN A 22 -2.38 -3.12 -12.72
CA ASN A 22 -1.85 -3.53 -14.01
C ASN A 22 -1.29 -4.96 -13.94
N ARG A 23 -2.00 -5.94 -14.50
CA ARG A 23 -1.56 -7.34 -14.43
C ARG A 23 -0.50 -7.62 -15.49
N VAL A 24 0.75 -7.69 -15.06
CA VAL A 24 1.91 -8.03 -15.93
C VAL A 24 2.48 -9.40 -15.57
N GLY A 25 2.58 -9.72 -14.29
CA GLY A 25 3.24 -10.91 -13.78
C GLY A 25 2.64 -11.39 -12.46
N GLY A 26 3.50 -11.98 -11.62
CA GLY A 26 3.09 -12.58 -10.34
C GLY A 26 2.75 -11.55 -9.26
N ILE A 27 3.31 -10.34 -9.34
CA ILE A 27 3.17 -9.34 -8.28
C ILE A 27 1.73 -8.87 -8.18
N TYR A 28 1.01 -8.71 -9.30
CA TYR A 28 -0.43 -8.43 -9.28
C TYR A 28 -1.22 -9.41 -8.40
N SER A 29 -0.93 -10.71 -8.51
CA SER A 29 -1.60 -11.75 -7.73
C SER A 29 -1.26 -11.64 -6.24
N VAL A 30 -0.01 -11.33 -5.91
CA VAL A 30 0.43 -11.12 -4.52
C VAL A 30 -0.26 -9.91 -3.90
N LEU A 31 -0.28 -8.77 -4.62
CA LEU A 31 -0.96 -7.56 -4.15
C LEU A 31 -2.45 -7.82 -3.96
N LYS A 32 -3.09 -8.48 -4.92
CA LYS A 32 -4.53 -8.79 -4.87
C LYS A 32 -4.88 -9.71 -3.69
N SER A 33 -4.12 -10.78 -3.46
CA SER A 33 -4.41 -11.71 -2.37
C SER A 33 -4.14 -11.11 -0.99
N LYS A 34 -3.14 -10.24 -0.87
CA LYS A 34 -2.78 -9.57 0.40
C LYS A 34 -3.65 -8.34 0.71
N ALA A 35 -4.21 -7.66 -0.30
CA ALA A 35 -4.94 -6.42 -0.11
C ALA A 35 -6.11 -6.53 0.89
N GLN A 36 -6.80 -7.67 0.93
CA GLN A 36 -7.92 -7.87 1.86
C GLN A 36 -7.48 -7.80 3.33
N VAL A 37 -6.43 -8.53 3.69
CA VAL A 37 -5.92 -8.54 5.08
C VAL A 37 -5.25 -7.22 5.44
N THR A 38 -4.49 -6.61 4.52
CA THR A 38 -3.85 -5.31 4.78
C THR A 38 -4.88 -4.18 4.93
N THR A 39 -5.98 -4.20 4.17
CA THR A 39 -7.05 -3.23 4.33
C THR A 39 -7.81 -3.44 5.64
N ALA A 40 -7.98 -4.67 6.11
CA ALA A 40 -8.58 -4.94 7.41
C ALA A 40 -7.72 -4.42 8.58
N GLU A 41 -6.40 -4.43 8.43
CA GLU A 41 -5.44 -3.93 9.44
C GLU A 41 -5.31 -2.40 9.43
N TYR A 42 -5.16 -1.79 8.24
CA TYR A 42 -4.83 -0.37 8.10
C TYR A 42 -6.00 0.53 7.68
N GLY A 43 -7.09 -0.04 7.16
CA GLY A 43 -8.23 0.72 6.65
C GLY A 43 -7.82 1.77 5.61
N SER A 44 -8.22 3.02 5.86
CA SER A 44 -7.92 4.17 4.99
C SER A 44 -6.46 4.64 5.03
N ALA A 45 -5.65 4.14 5.98
CA ALA A 45 -4.23 4.46 6.06
C ALA A 45 -3.37 3.64 5.07
N TYR A 46 -3.98 2.69 4.34
CA TYR A 46 -3.33 1.88 3.33
C TYR A 46 -3.64 2.38 1.92
N THR A 47 -2.59 2.60 1.12
CA THR A 47 -2.73 3.01 -0.28
C THR A 47 -1.70 2.30 -1.15
N LEU A 48 -2.16 1.75 -2.27
CA LEU A 48 -1.28 1.23 -3.30
C LEU A 48 -0.99 2.31 -4.35
N LEU A 49 0.26 2.39 -4.79
CA LEU A 49 0.71 3.32 -5.82
C LEU A 49 1.37 2.58 -6.97
N GLY A 50 1.03 2.95 -8.20
CA GLY A 50 1.66 2.41 -9.39
C GLY A 50 1.43 3.30 -10.62
N PRO A 51 2.11 2.98 -11.72
CA PRO A 51 1.93 3.72 -12.97
C PRO A 51 0.50 3.54 -13.49
N LEU A 52 -0.08 4.63 -14.00
CA LEU A 52 -1.34 4.56 -14.72
C LEU A 52 -1.11 3.80 -16.04
N ASN A 53 -1.74 2.64 -16.18
CA ASN A 53 -1.76 1.91 -17.44
C ASN A 53 -2.67 2.64 -18.44
N ARG A 54 -2.11 3.10 -19.56
CA ARG A 54 -2.83 3.84 -20.61
C ARG A 54 -3.39 2.91 -21.67
#